data_AF-A0A7W4W6V7-F1
#
_entry.id   AF-A0A7W4W6V7-F1
#
_cell.length_a   1.000
_cell.length_b   1.000
_cell.length_c   1.000
_cell.angle_alpha   90.00
_cell.angle_beta   90.00
_cell.angle_gamma   90.00
#
_symmetry.space_group_name_H-M   'P 1'
#
loop_
_entity.id
_entity.type
_entity.pdbx_description
1 polymer ?
#
loop_
_entity_poly.entity_id
_entity_poly.type
_entity_poly.pdbx_seq_one_letter_code
_entity_poly.pdbx_strand_id
1 'polypeptide(L)'
;MMQKNGNVVSLKQHQTATQQAALDDISAQAFMFLREQAQENKLPMRDVLMEHLLGIALVIKAVEGQEESARVLNEIAQQIDGTNA
;
A
#
# COMPACT_ATOMS: atom_id res chain seq x y z
N MET A 1 -1.18 -41.29 -22.20
CA MET A 1 -2.04 -40.27 -21.53
C MET A 1 -1.12 -39.26 -20.85
N MET A 2 -1.22 -37.98 -21.23
CA MET A 2 -0.41 -36.88 -20.68
C MET A 2 -0.95 -36.45 -19.31
N GLN A 3 -0.10 -36.38 -18.29
CA GLN A 3 -0.37 -35.59 -17.08
C GLN A 3 0.25 -34.21 -17.24
N LYS A 4 -0.60 -33.18 -17.21
CA LYS A 4 -0.25 -31.77 -17.47
C LYS A 4 -0.62 -30.94 -16.24
N ASN A 5 0.06 -31.15 -15.11
CA ASN A 5 -0.26 -30.47 -13.83
C ASN A 5 0.85 -29.54 -13.30
N GLY A 6 1.82 -29.12 -14.13
CA GLY A 6 2.99 -28.35 -13.69
C GLY A 6 2.92 -26.82 -13.83
N ASN A 7 1.85 -26.23 -14.41
CA ASN A 7 1.93 -24.83 -14.91
C ASN A 7 1.07 -23.79 -14.18
N VAL A 8 0.11 -24.20 -13.33
CA VAL A 8 -0.89 -23.26 -12.78
C VAL A 8 -0.39 -22.52 -11.53
N VAL A 9 0.48 -23.16 -10.74
CA VAL A 9 1.04 -22.55 -9.51
C VAL A 9 2.09 -21.48 -9.85
N SER A 10 2.92 -21.73 -10.88
CA SER A 10 3.93 -20.79 -11.36
C SER A 10 3.32 -19.50 -11.93
N LEU A 11 2.24 -19.60 -12.71
CA LEU A 11 1.59 -18.43 -13.31
C LEU A 11 0.93 -17.51 -12.25
N LYS A 12 0.27 -18.07 -11.22
CA LYS A 12 -0.33 -17.26 -10.15
C LYS A 12 0.73 -16.54 -9.32
N GLN A 13 1.81 -17.23 -8.94
CA GLN A 13 2.92 -16.61 -8.20
C GLN A 13 3.60 -15.50 -9.01
N HIS A 14 3.83 -15.73 -10.32
CA HIS A 14 4.36 -14.69 -11.20
C HIS A 14 3.40 -13.50 -11.35
N GLN A 15 2.09 -13.74 -11.48
CA GLN A 15 1.10 -12.66 -11.57
C GLN A 15 1.02 -11.83 -10.28
N THR A 16 1.02 -12.47 -9.12
CA THR A 16 1.04 -11.78 -7.82
C THR A 16 2.33 -10.99 -7.61
N ALA A 17 3.49 -11.55 -7.97
CA ALA A 17 4.76 -10.84 -7.91
C ALA A 17 4.77 -9.60 -8.83
N THR A 18 4.23 -9.72 -10.04
CA THR A 18 4.09 -8.60 -10.98
C THR A 18 3.11 -7.54 -10.48
N GLN A 19 2.00 -7.93 -9.84
CA GLN A 19 1.04 -7.00 -9.27
C GLN A 19 1.63 -6.25 -8.08
N GLN A 20 2.32 -6.94 -7.17
CA GLN A 20 2.98 -6.30 -6.05
C GLN A 20 4.06 -5.32 -6.52
N ALA A 21 4.87 -5.70 -7.51
CA ALA A 21 5.86 -4.79 -8.10
C ALA A 21 5.22 -3.53 -8.68
N ALA A 22 4.07 -3.66 -9.36
CA ALA A 22 3.34 -2.49 -9.85
C ALA A 22 2.80 -1.59 -8.73
N LEU A 23 2.31 -2.18 -7.63
CA LEU A 23 1.90 -1.44 -6.44
C LEU A 23 3.07 -0.68 -5.80
N ASP A 24 4.22 -1.35 -5.67
CA ASP A 24 5.44 -0.78 -5.11
C ASP A 24 5.94 0.39 -5.97
N ASP A 25 5.96 0.23 -7.29
CA ASP A 25 6.38 1.26 -8.24
C ASP A 25 5.50 2.51 -8.18
N ILE A 26 4.18 2.33 -8.13
CA ILE A 26 3.22 3.45 -8.02
C ILE A 26 3.40 4.15 -6.67
N SER A 27 3.54 3.38 -5.59
CA SER A 27 3.70 3.92 -4.24
C SER A 27 5.01 4.70 -4.10
N ALA A 28 6.09 4.20 -4.70
CA ALA A 28 7.39 4.89 -4.75
C ALA A 28 7.29 6.22 -5.52
N GLN A 29 6.60 6.25 -6.65
CA GLN A 29 6.38 7.48 -7.43
C GLN A 29 5.58 8.52 -6.63
N ALA A 30 4.50 8.11 -5.96
CA ALA A 30 3.72 9.01 -5.10
C ALA A 30 4.56 9.58 -3.96
N PHE A 31 5.37 8.75 -3.31
CA PHE A 31 6.27 9.20 -2.25
C PHE A 31 7.32 10.21 -2.74
N MET A 32 7.93 9.95 -3.91
CA MET A 32 8.89 10.87 -4.52
C MET A 32 8.27 12.25 -4.80
N PHE A 33 7.06 12.26 -5.36
CA PHE A 33 6.31 13.50 -5.59
C PHE A 33 6.02 14.26 -4.29
N LEU A 34 5.51 13.58 -3.26
CA LEU A 34 5.24 14.22 -1.96
C LEU A 34 6.52 14.83 -1.35
N ARG A 35 7.66 14.14 -1.51
CA ARG A 35 8.95 14.62 -1.03
C ARG A 35 9.42 15.88 -1.77
N GLU A 36 9.32 15.89 -3.08
CA GLU A 36 9.67 17.06 -3.90
C GLU A 36 8.80 18.26 -3.52
N GLN A 37 7.48 18.06 -3.41
CA GLN A 37 6.55 19.12 -3.02
C GLN A 37 6.81 19.65 -1.60
N ALA A 38 7.14 18.77 -0.65
CA ALA A 38 7.51 19.20 0.71
C ALA A 38 8.78 20.07 0.69
N GLN A 39 9.78 19.68 -0.10
CA GLN A 39 11.04 20.45 -0.24
C GLN A 39 10.82 21.82 -0.90
N GLU A 40 10.08 21.86 -2.01
CA GLU A 40 9.77 23.10 -2.74
C GLU A 40 9.03 24.12 -1.86
N ASN A 41 8.10 23.63 -1.05
CA ASN A 41 7.29 24.45 -0.15
C ASN A 41 7.92 24.65 1.25
N LYS A 42 9.13 24.12 1.48
CA LYS A 42 9.84 24.18 2.77
C LYS A 42 9.02 23.64 3.94
N LEU A 43 8.25 22.58 3.70
CA LEU A 43 7.43 21.91 4.70
C LEU A 43 8.17 20.71 5.29
N PRO A 44 7.99 20.40 6.59
CA PRO A 44 8.50 19.16 7.16
C PRO A 44 7.83 17.94 6.51
N MET A 45 8.65 17.00 6.01
CA MET A 45 8.15 15.79 5.35
C MET A 45 7.22 14.98 6.27
N ARG A 46 7.53 14.93 7.57
CA ARG A 46 6.71 14.23 8.56
C ARG A 46 5.27 14.75 8.56
N ASP A 47 5.08 16.06 8.51
CA ASP A 47 3.76 16.68 8.59
C ASP A 47 2.96 16.40 7.31
N VAL A 48 3.62 16.46 6.14
CA VAL A 48 3.02 16.10 4.84
C VAL A 48 2.58 14.63 4.81
N LEU A 49 3.41 13.71 5.31
CA LEU A 49 3.04 12.29 5.37
C LEU A 49 1.88 12.03 6.32
N MET A 50 1.87 12.69 7.50
CA MET A 50 0.77 12.57 8.46
C MET A 50 -0.55 13.06 7.88
N GLU A 51 -0.54 14.21 7.20
CA GLU A 51 -1.72 14.75 6.53
C GLU A 51 -2.20 13.82 5.41
N HIS A 52 -1.27 13.26 4.62
CA HIS A 52 -1.61 12.33 3.55
C HIS A 52 -2.24 11.03 4.07
N LEU A 53 -1.67 10.44 5.13
CA LEU A 53 -2.22 9.25 5.79
C LEU A 53 -3.62 9.51 6.37
N LEU A 54 -3.82 10.68 7.00
CA LEU A 54 -5.13 11.08 7.50
C LEU A 54 -6.14 11.22 6.35
N GLY A 55 -5.76 11.86 5.25
CA GLY A 55 -6.58 12.00 4.05
C GLY A 55 -7.03 10.65 3.50
N ILE A 56 -6.12 9.68 3.37
CA ILE A 56 -6.44 8.31 2.94
C ILE A 56 -7.43 7.64 3.90
N ALA A 57 -7.17 7.71 5.22
CA ALA A 57 -8.06 7.11 6.22
C ALA A 57 -9.48 7.71 6.19
N LEU A 58 -9.59 9.01 5.93
CA LEU A 58 -10.86 9.72 5.77
C LEU A 58 -11.60 9.30 4.49
N VAL A 59 -10.89 9.09 3.39
CA VAL A 59 -11.47 8.57 2.14
C VAL A 59 -12.05 7.17 2.36
N ILE A 60 -11.28 6.27 2.97
CA ILE A 60 -11.76 4.90 3.30
C ILE A 60 -13.01 5.00 4.17
N LYS A 61 -12.97 5.82 5.23
CA LYS A 61 -14.13 6.04 6.10
C LYS A 61 -15.36 6.52 5.33
N ALA A 62 -15.18 7.44 4.38
CA ALA A 62 -16.28 8.02 3.62
C ALA A 62 -16.91 7.02 2.62
N VAL A 63 -16.09 6.13 2.04
CA VAL A 63 -16.53 5.17 1.02
C VAL A 63 -17.01 3.85 1.62
N GLU A 64 -16.31 3.36 2.64
CA GLU A 64 -16.47 1.99 3.18
C GLU A 64 -16.97 1.98 4.62
N GLY A 65 -16.90 3.13 5.32
CA GLY A 65 -17.40 3.30 6.68
C GLY A 65 -16.32 3.31 7.76
N GLN A 66 -16.73 3.68 8.97
CA GLN A 66 -15.83 3.89 10.11
C GLN A 66 -15.10 2.61 10.55
N GLU A 67 -15.80 1.47 10.56
CA GLU A 67 -15.22 0.19 10.99
C GLU A 67 -14.08 -0.23 10.06
N GLU A 68 -14.25 -0.01 8.77
CA GLU A 68 -13.29 -0.43 7.76
C GLU A 68 -12.03 0.43 7.77
N SER A 69 -12.19 1.75 7.94
CA SER A 69 -11.06 2.65 8.18
C SER A 69 -10.22 2.23 9.40
N ALA A 70 -10.89 1.82 10.49
CA ALA A 70 -10.20 1.35 11.70
C ALA A 70 -9.51 0.00 11.48
N ARG A 71 -10.13 -0.92 10.71
CA ARG A 71 -9.54 -2.21 10.36
C ARG A 71 -8.24 -2.03 9.58
N VAL A 72 -8.25 -1.22 8.52
CA VAL A 72 -7.07 -0.97 7.67
C VAL A 72 -5.92 -0.36 8.48
N LEU A 73 -6.19 0.63 9.34
CA LEU A 73 -5.16 1.23 10.19
C LEU A 73 -4.55 0.22 11.18
N ASN A 74 -5.38 -0.67 11.74
CA ASN A 74 -4.91 -1.74 12.61
C ASN A 74 -4.05 -2.77 11.85
N GLU A 75 -4.41 -3.13 10.63
CA GLU A 75 -3.61 -4.03 9.80
C GLU A 75 -2.23 -3.45 9.48
N ILE A 76 -2.16 -2.15 9.17
CA ILE A 76 -0.89 -1.44 8.98
C ILE A 76 -0.06 -1.49 10.26
N ALA A 77 -0.67 -1.21 11.42
CA ALA A 77 0.03 -1.27 12.71
C ALA A 77 0.59 -2.68 12.98
N GLN A 78 -0.19 -3.73 12.74
CA GLN A 78 0.25 -5.11 12.91
C GLN A 78 1.40 -5.51 11.97
N GLN A 79 1.41 -5.01 10.73
CA GLN A 79 2.51 -5.23 9.79
C GLN A 79 3.80 -4.56 10.26
N ILE A 80 3.71 -3.36 10.85
CA ILE A 80 4.86 -2.65 11.42
C ILE A 80 5.43 -3.43 12.63
N ASP A 81 4.55 -3.95 13.48
CA ASP A 81 4.93 -4.73 14.67
C ASP A 81 5.46 -6.13 14.33
N GLY A 82 5.36 -6.56 13.07
CA GLY A 82 5.80 -7.88 12.62
C GLY A 82 4.94 -9.03 13.17
N THR A 83 3.72 -8.76 13.62
CA THR A 83 2.83 -9.78 14.23
C THR A 83 2.15 -10.68 13.20
N ASN A 84 2.37 -10.43 11.90
CA ASN A 84 1.98 -11.31 10.80
C ASN A 84 3.21 -11.65 9.95
N ALA A 85 3.99 -12.65 10.38
CA ALA A 85 5.00 -13.34 9.57
C ALA A 85 4.86 -14.86 9.76
#